data_AF-A0A9D8YLH7-F1
#
_entry.id   AF-A0A9D8YLH7-F1
#
_cell.length_a   1.000
_cell.length_b   1.000
_cell.length_c   1.000
_cell.angle_alpha   90.00
_cell.angle_beta   90.00
_cell.angle_gamma   90.00
#
_symmetry.space_group_name_H-M   'P 1'
#
loop_
_entity.id
_entity.type
_entity.pdbx_description
1 polymer ?
#
loop_
_entity_poly.entity_id
_entity_poly.type
_entity_poly.pdbx_seq_one_letter_code
_entity_poly.pdbx_strand_id
1 'polypeptide(L)'
;MTIYTDMTKRMQALFFLNGVGLFIVGLLFGWVWFFHLLGEIVLWPLPIQIEVDIPGDARSFRMGHMEAITQGLLLMALAFGGQFMKLREMEFRALFWSGLVTAWLFTLPAMANTFFGTRGLAFGGGPFKSGLANDIIYLFGWPPVLAVHILFGVAALGLYRYLQSAGR
;
A
#
# COMPACT_ATOMS: atom_id res chain seq x y z
N MET A 1 -22.21 -29.47 -0.38
CA MET A 1 -22.28 -28.51 -1.49
C MET A 1 -21.46 -27.28 -1.10
N THR A 2 -20.41 -26.94 -1.85
CA THR A 2 -19.61 -25.75 -1.58
C THR A 2 -20.39 -24.51 -2.03
N ILE A 3 -20.75 -23.64 -1.09
CA ILE A 3 -21.45 -22.40 -1.37
C ILE A 3 -20.41 -21.32 -1.67
N TYR A 4 -20.43 -20.84 -2.91
CA TYR A 4 -19.68 -19.65 -3.32
C TYR A 4 -20.58 -18.44 -3.17
N THR A 5 -19.99 -17.30 -2.86
CA THR A 5 -20.70 -16.05 -2.61
C THR A 5 -20.12 -14.95 -3.49
N ASP A 6 -20.88 -13.90 -3.75
CA ASP A 6 -20.32 -12.68 -4.31
C ASP A 6 -19.66 -11.84 -3.22
N MET A 7 -18.71 -11.00 -3.62
CA MET A 7 -18.19 -9.97 -2.74
C MET A 7 -19.30 -9.02 -2.32
N THR A 8 -19.43 -8.79 -1.01
CA THR A 8 -20.45 -7.87 -0.50
C THR A 8 -20.18 -6.43 -0.96
N LYS A 9 -21.25 -5.64 -1.18
CA LYS A 9 -21.12 -4.22 -1.53
C LYS A 9 -20.35 -3.41 -0.49
N ARG A 10 -20.45 -3.79 0.79
CA ARG A 10 -19.67 -3.18 1.87
C ARG A 10 -18.17 -3.46 1.69
N MET A 11 -17.78 -4.70 1.41
CA MET A 11 -16.37 -5.05 1.20
C MET A 11 -15.80 -4.35 -0.04
N GLN A 12 -16.56 -4.32 -1.14
CA GLN A 12 -16.21 -3.56 -2.36
C GLN A 12 -15.99 -2.07 -2.04
N ALA A 13 -16.93 -1.43 -1.34
CA ALA A 13 -16.81 -0.03 -0.95
C ALA A 13 -15.61 0.22 -0.02
N LEU A 14 -15.33 -0.69 0.91
CA LEU A 14 -14.19 -0.57 1.83
C LEU A 14 -12.84 -0.71 1.10
N PHE A 15 -12.72 -1.64 0.15
CA PHE A 15 -11.53 -1.72 -0.70
C PHE A 15 -11.31 -0.43 -1.48
N PHE A 16 -12.37 0.07 -2.13
CA PHE A 16 -12.29 1.30 -2.91
C PHE A 16 -11.95 2.51 -2.02
N LEU A 17 -12.58 2.63 -0.84
CA LEU A 17 -12.30 3.68 0.13
C LEU A 17 -10.85 3.65 0.61
N ASN A 18 -10.30 2.48 0.93
CA ASN A 18 -8.89 2.35 1.30
C ASN A 18 -7.97 2.71 0.13
N GLY A 19 -8.34 2.35 -1.09
CA GLY A 19 -7.64 2.79 -2.30
C GLY A 19 -7.61 4.32 -2.42
N VAL A 20 -8.75 4.99 -2.24
CA VAL A 20 -8.83 6.47 -2.23
C VAL A 20 -8.00 7.05 -1.10
N GLY A 21 -8.04 6.44 0.09
CA GLY A 21 -7.22 6.82 1.23
C GLY A 21 -5.73 6.78 0.92
N LEU A 22 -5.25 5.75 0.24
CA LEU A 22 -3.85 5.64 -0.19
C LEU A 22 -3.49 6.69 -1.25
N PHE A 23 -4.39 7.03 -2.17
CA PHE A 23 -4.16 8.17 -3.09
C PHE A 23 -4.04 9.50 -2.35
N ILE A 24 -4.87 9.74 -1.33
CA ILE A 24 -4.78 10.95 -0.49
C ILE A 24 -3.44 10.96 0.25
N VAL A 25 -3.04 9.86 0.85
CA VAL A 25 -1.73 9.72 1.54
C VAL A 25 -0.57 9.92 0.56
N GLY A 26 -0.65 9.34 -0.63
CA GLY A 26 0.32 9.53 -1.71
C GLY A 26 0.42 10.98 -2.15
N LEU A 27 -0.70 11.69 -2.31
CA LEU A 27 -0.75 13.10 -2.68
C LEU A 27 -0.09 13.97 -1.60
N LEU A 28 -0.44 13.78 -0.33
CA LEU A 28 0.17 14.51 0.78
C LEU A 28 1.68 14.25 0.87
N PHE A 29 2.10 12.99 0.72
CA PHE A 29 3.52 12.65 0.69
C PHE A 29 4.24 13.23 -0.53
N GLY A 30 3.56 13.30 -1.69
CA GLY A 30 4.07 13.95 -2.89
C GLY A 30 4.24 15.46 -2.72
N TRP A 31 3.37 16.12 -1.95
CA TRP A 31 3.54 17.54 -1.60
C TRP A 31 4.77 17.75 -0.70
N VAL A 32 4.98 16.87 0.29
CA VAL A 32 6.21 16.91 1.10
C VAL A 32 7.45 16.70 0.23
N TRP A 33 7.39 15.77 -0.73
CA TRP A 33 8.48 15.57 -1.69
C TRP A 33 8.71 16.80 -2.57
N PHE A 34 7.65 17.44 -3.06
CA PHE A 34 7.74 18.68 -3.84
C PHE A 34 8.51 19.78 -3.07
N PHE A 35 8.17 20.00 -1.80
CA PHE A 35 8.89 20.97 -0.97
C PHE A 35 10.33 20.54 -0.64
N HIS A 36 10.57 19.23 -0.45
CA HIS A 36 11.93 18.71 -0.29
C HIS A 36 12.80 19.01 -1.52
N LEU A 37 12.25 18.90 -2.74
CA LEU A 37 12.98 19.20 -3.96
C LEU A 37 13.26 20.70 -4.15
N LEU A 38 12.33 21.55 -3.72
CA LEU A 38 12.51 23.01 -3.79
C LEU A 38 13.46 23.54 -2.70
N GLY A 39 13.50 22.90 -1.53
CA GLY A 39 14.18 23.43 -0.34
C GLY A 39 13.41 24.58 0.32
N GLU A 40 12.20 24.86 -0.15
CA GLU A 40 11.36 25.96 0.30
C GLU A 40 9.87 25.71 0.04
N ILE A 41 9.03 26.31 0.87
CA ILE A 41 7.60 26.46 0.64
C ILE A 41 7.40 27.84 0.01
N VAL A 42 7.03 27.85 -1.27
CA VAL A 42 6.70 29.06 -2.04
C VAL A 42 5.21 29.08 -2.34
N LEU A 43 4.52 30.16 -1.96
CA LEU A 43 3.08 30.32 -2.24
C LEU A 43 2.84 31.48 -3.21
N TRP A 44 3.11 31.27 -4.50
CA TRP A 44 2.84 32.29 -5.52
C TRP A 44 1.33 32.51 -5.73
N PRO A 45 0.84 33.76 -5.94
CA PRO A 45 1.59 35.01 -6.04
C PRO A 45 1.83 35.76 -4.71
N LEU A 46 1.55 35.13 -3.57
CA LEU A 46 1.79 35.74 -2.26
C LEU A 46 3.31 35.83 -1.99
N PRO A 47 3.80 36.87 -1.30
CA PRO A 47 5.20 37.01 -0.93
C PRO A 47 5.56 36.12 0.28
N ILE A 48 5.19 34.84 0.21
CA ILE A 48 5.45 33.84 1.24
C ILE A 48 6.47 32.85 0.68
N GLN A 49 7.66 32.86 1.28
CA GLN A 49 8.77 31.97 0.99
C GLN A 49 9.37 31.55 2.32
N ILE A 50 9.31 30.26 2.61
CA ILE A 50 9.79 29.69 3.87
C ILE A 50 10.80 28.61 3.51
N GLU A 51 12.07 28.81 3.83
CA GLU A 51 13.10 27.79 3.68
C GLU A 51 12.75 26.58 4.55
N VAL A 52 12.88 25.38 3.98
CA VAL A 52 12.63 24.12 4.69
C VAL A 52 13.73 23.12 4.39
N ASP A 53 14.22 22.47 5.43
CA ASP A 53 15.11 21.30 5.31
C ASP A 53 14.32 20.05 5.69
N ILE A 54 13.81 19.35 4.67
CA ILE A 54 13.04 18.12 4.83
C ILE A 54 13.97 16.94 4.60
N PRO A 55 14.13 16.01 5.57
CA PRO A 55 15.05 14.88 5.41
C PRO A 55 14.51 13.87 4.41
N GLY A 56 15.43 13.25 3.66
CA GLY A 56 15.14 12.19 2.71
C GLY A 56 15.97 12.33 1.45
N ASP A 57 15.69 11.47 0.47
CA ASP A 57 16.31 11.55 -0.85
C ASP A 57 15.25 11.33 -1.94
N ALA A 58 15.47 11.90 -3.13
CA ALA A 58 14.49 11.84 -4.21
C ALA A 58 14.11 10.40 -4.61
N ARG A 59 15.00 9.41 -4.41
CA ARG A 59 14.68 8.00 -4.71
C ARG A 59 13.78 7.41 -3.62
N SER A 60 14.03 7.67 -2.33
CA SER A 60 13.16 7.18 -1.25
C SER A 60 11.77 7.83 -1.28
N PHE A 61 11.68 9.14 -1.53
CA PHE A 61 10.40 9.81 -1.76
C PHE A 61 9.63 9.22 -2.95
N ARG A 62 10.30 9.01 -4.08
CA ARG A 62 9.66 8.36 -5.25
C ARG A 62 9.13 6.98 -4.90
N MET A 63 9.88 6.18 -4.14
CA MET A 63 9.44 4.85 -3.72
C MET A 63 8.20 4.93 -2.83
N GLY A 64 8.21 5.73 -1.77
CA GLY A 64 7.05 5.88 -0.88
C GLY A 64 5.80 6.42 -1.60
N HIS A 65 5.98 7.38 -2.51
CA HIS A 65 4.89 7.94 -3.31
C HIS A 65 4.29 6.89 -4.26
N MET A 66 5.15 6.13 -4.95
CA MET A 66 4.70 5.08 -5.87
C MET A 66 4.02 3.92 -5.15
N GLU A 67 4.51 3.50 -3.96
CA GLU A 67 3.84 2.48 -3.14
C GLU A 67 2.39 2.90 -2.83
N ALA A 68 2.15 4.14 -2.41
CA ALA A 68 0.80 4.61 -2.13
C ALA A 68 -0.13 4.52 -3.36
N ILE A 69 0.35 4.97 -4.53
CA ILE A 69 -0.43 4.95 -5.77
C ILE A 69 -0.69 3.52 -6.24
N THR A 70 0.33 2.67 -6.30
CA THR A 70 0.21 1.30 -6.83
C THR A 70 -0.64 0.42 -5.91
N GLN A 71 -0.45 0.51 -4.60
CA GLN A 71 -1.25 -0.20 -3.62
C GLN A 71 -2.70 0.33 -3.61
N GLY A 72 -2.88 1.65 -3.74
CA GLY A 72 -4.20 2.25 -3.88
C GLY A 72 -4.96 1.72 -5.10
N LEU A 73 -4.29 1.67 -6.25
CA LEU A 73 -4.85 1.09 -7.48
C LEU A 73 -5.14 -0.39 -7.33
N LEU A 74 -4.27 -1.16 -6.66
CA LEU A 74 -4.51 -2.58 -6.38
C LEU A 74 -5.80 -2.79 -5.60
N LEU A 75 -6.03 -2.01 -4.53
CA LEU A 75 -7.26 -2.14 -3.74
C LEU A 75 -8.51 -1.77 -4.55
N MET A 76 -8.46 -0.70 -5.34
CA MET A 76 -9.58 -0.35 -6.24
C MET A 76 -9.81 -1.42 -7.30
N ALA A 77 -8.74 -1.99 -7.86
CA ALA A 77 -8.81 -3.08 -8.82
C ALA A 77 -9.42 -4.34 -8.20
N LEU A 78 -9.08 -4.69 -6.96
CA LEU A 78 -9.72 -5.80 -6.23
C LEU A 78 -11.20 -5.52 -5.95
N ALA A 79 -11.56 -4.27 -5.64
CA ALA A 79 -12.95 -3.88 -5.42
C ALA A 79 -13.85 -4.19 -6.63
N PHE A 80 -13.38 -3.96 -7.86
CA PHE A 80 -14.12 -4.32 -9.06
C PHE A 80 -13.84 -5.75 -9.52
N GLY A 81 -12.59 -6.20 -9.44
CA GLY A 81 -12.12 -7.48 -9.92
C GLY A 81 -12.68 -8.68 -9.16
N GLY A 82 -13.14 -8.49 -7.92
CA GLY A 82 -13.78 -9.56 -7.16
C GLY A 82 -15.07 -10.11 -7.80
N GLN A 83 -15.67 -9.40 -8.77
CA GLN A 83 -16.77 -9.94 -9.59
C GLN A 83 -16.35 -11.11 -10.50
N PHE A 84 -15.05 -11.23 -10.77
CA PHE A 84 -14.46 -12.33 -11.54
C PHE A 84 -13.90 -13.42 -10.62
N MET A 85 -14.22 -13.41 -9.32
CA MET A 85 -13.68 -14.35 -8.35
C MET A 85 -14.76 -15.22 -7.75
N LYS A 86 -14.63 -16.53 -7.90
CA LYS A 86 -15.53 -17.52 -7.29
C LYS A 86 -14.94 -18.04 -5.98
N LEU A 87 -15.28 -17.35 -4.89
CA LEU A 87 -14.75 -17.57 -3.56
C LEU A 87 -15.85 -17.82 -2.51
N ARG A 88 -15.48 -18.47 -1.41
CA ARG A 88 -16.30 -18.61 -0.21
C ARG A 88 -16.20 -17.32 0.62
N GLU A 89 -17.15 -17.09 1.53
CA GLU A 89 -17.14 -15.92 2.42
C GLU A 89 -15.82 -15.77 3.19
N MET A 90 -15.30 -16.87 3.75
CA MET A 90 -14.02 -16.87 4.47
C MET A 90 -12.83 -16.54 3.57
N GLU A 91 -12.87 -16.93 2.30
CA GLU A 91 -11.82 -16.60 1.33
C GLU A 91 -11.90 -15.12 0.93
N PHE A 92 -13.10 -14.55 0.77
CA PHE A 92 -13.25 -13.10 0.60
C PHE A 92 -12.79 -12.30 1.81
N ARG A 93 -13.05 -12.79 3.03
CA ARG A 93 -12.51 -12.18 4.25
C ARG A 93 -10.97 -12.23 4.27
N ALA A 94 -10.38 -13.35 3.87
CA ALA A 94 -8.93 -13.47 3.76
C ALA A 94 -8.37 -12.52 2.69
N LEU A 95 -8.98 -12.45 1.51
CA LEU A 95 -8.63 -11.52 0.43
C LEU A 95 -8.69 -10.06 0.93
N PHE A 96 -9.74 -9.71 1.65
CA PHE A 96 -9.94 -8.36 2.19
C PHE A 96 -8.84 -7.96 3.17
N TRP A 97 -8.66 -8.73 4.24
CA TRP A 97 -7.68 -8.38 5.27
C TRP A 97 -6.25 -8.46 4.75
N SER A 98 -5.92 -9.47 3.94
CA SER A 98 -4.60 -9.55 3.32
C SER A 98 -4.32 -8.39 2.36
N GLY A 99 -5.32 -7.94 1.60
CA GLY A 99 -5.23 -6.75 0.75
C GLY A 99 -4.93 -5.49 1.56
N LEU A 100 -5.71 -5.22 2.61
CA LEU A 100 -5.52 -4.04 3.46
C LEU A 100 -4.15 -4.03 4.15
N VAL A 101 -3.74 -5.18 4.72
CA VAL A 101 -2.43 -5.32 5.38
C VAL A 101 -1.31 -5.10 4.37
N THR A 102 -1.38 -5.72 3.20
CA THR A 102 -0.39 -5.55 2.12
C THR A 102 -0.27 -4.08 1.73
N ALA A 103 -1.40 -3.44 1.43
CA ALA A 103 -1.42 -2.09 0.87
C ALA A 103 -0.90 -1.04 1.86
N TRP A 104 -1.38 -1.06 3.10
CA TRP A 104 -0.99 -0.06 4.10
C TRP A 104 0.42 -0.30 4.67
N LEU A 105 0.78 -1.57 4.93
CA LEU A 105 2.06 -1.88 5.56
C LEU A 105 3.23 -2.01 4.57
N PHE A 106 3.00 -2.02 3.25
CA PHE A 106 4.07 -1.66 2.31
C PHE A 106 4.21 -0.14 2.15
N THR A 107 3.11 0.61 2.16
CA THR A 107 3.14 2.06 1.94
C THR A 107 3.76 2.84 3.11
N LEU A 108 3.21 2.72 4.32
CA LEU A 108 3.62 3.58 5.44
C LEU A 108 5.09 3.35 5.87
N PRO A 109 5.60 2.11 5.95
CA PRO A 109 7.01 1.89 6.27
C PRO A 109 7.95 2.37 5.16
N ALA A 110 7.57 2.30 3.88
CA ALA A 110 8.35 2.89 2.78
C ALA A 110 8.45 4.42 2.91
N MET A 111 7.36 5.09 3.31
CA MET A 111 7.39 6.53 3.62
C MET A 111 8.25 6.83 4.85
N ALA A 112 8.11 6.06 5.93
CA ALA A 112 8.93 6.22 7.13
C ALA A 112 10.43 6.06 6.84
N ASN A 113 10.81 5.08 6.02
CA ASN A 113 12.19 4.89 5.57
C ASN A 113 12.81 6.14 4.93
N THR A 114 11.99 6.97 4.25
CA THR A 114 12.43 8.23 3.66
C THR A 114 12.94 9.19 4.73
N PHE A 115 12.13 9.45 5.76
CA PHE A 115 12.47 10.42 6.80
C PHE A 115 13.53 9.93 7.77
N PHE A 116 13.60 8.62 8.02
CA PHE A 116 14.59 8.04 8.94
C PHE A 116 15.91 7.65 8.26
N GLY A 117 15.95 7.61 6.92
CA GLY A 117 17.11 7.15 6.15
C GLY A 117 17.40 5.66 6.31
N THR A 118 16.41 4.88 6.74
CA THR A 118 16.50 3.43 6.99
C THR A 118 15.99 2.64 5.79
N ARG A 119 16.07 1.30 5.86
CA ARG A 119 15.42 0.41 4.88
C ARG A 119 14.50 -0.63 5.50
N GLY A 120 14.66 -0.98 6.77
CA GLY A 120 13.84 -2.00 7.43
C GLY A 120 13.98 -3.40 6.83
N LEU A 121 15.10 -3.69 6.16
CA LEU A 121 15.33 -4.97 5.47
C LEU A 121 16.07 -5.99 6.34
N ALA A 122 16.74 -5.53 7.40
CA ALA A 122 17.44 -6.38 8.36
C ALA A 122 17.28 -5.78 9.76
N PHE A 123 16.98 -6.63 10.75
CA PHE A 123 17.02 -6.24 12.16
C PHE A 123 18.44 -5.79 12.51
N GLY A 124 18.58 -4.66 13.22
CA GLY A 124 19.85 -4.03 13.52
C GLY A 124 20.47 -3.25 12.36
N GLY A 125 19.80 -3.11 11.21
CA GLY A 125 20.20 -2.23 10.10
C GLY A 125 20.93 -2.89 8.92
N GLY A 126 21.58 -4.04 9.08
CA GLY A 126 22.31 -4.72 7.99
C GLY A 126 23.27 -3.78 7.24
N PRO A 127 23.36 -3.81 5.89
CA PRO A 127 24.18 -2.86 5.12
C PRO A 127 23.59 -1.44 5.05
N PHE A 128 22.51 -1.16 5.79
CA PHE A 128 21.80 0.12 5.82
C PHE A 128 21.87 0.75 7.22
N LYS A 129 21.27 1.94 7.37
CA LYS A 129 21.21 2.64 8.65
C LYS A 129 20.48 1.82 9.71
N SER A 130 21.15 1.58 10.84
CA SER A 130 20.62 0.90 12.02
C SER A 130 19.82 1.84 12.93
N GLY A 131 19.18 1.25 13.96
CA GLY A 131 18.51 1.97 15.04
C GLY A 131 17.05 1.59 15.21
N LEU A 132 16.42 2.11 16.26
CA LEU A 132 15.06 1.77 16.67
C LEU A 132 14.04 1.93 15.53
N ALA A 133 14.15 3.01 14.74
CA ALA A 133 13.27 3.23 13.59
C ALA A 133 13.38 2.11 12.55
N ASN A 134 14.60 1.66 12.24
CA ASN A 134 14.82 0.54 11.32
C ASN A 134 14.21 -0.75 11.85
N ASP A 135 14.39 -1.05 13.14
CA ASP A 135 13.96 -2.31 13.74
C ASP A 135 12.44 -2.39 13.84
N ILE A 136 11.79 -1.26 14.15
CA ILE A 136 10.33 -1.14 14.07
C ILE A 136 9.87 -1.38 12.62
N ILE A 137 10.42 -0.68 11.64
CA ILE A 137 10.05 -0.84 10.23
C ILE A 137 10.25 -2.30 9.76
N TYR A 138 11.35 -2.93 10.16
CA TYR A 138 11.61 -4.35 9.89
C TYR A 138 10.52 -5.26 10.45
N LEU A 139 10.12 -5.07 11.71
CA LEU A 139 9.04 -5.86 12.31
C LEU A 139 7.69 -5.62 11.62
N PHE A 140 7.40 -4.38 11.22
CA PHE A 140 6.21 -4.04 10.44
C PHE A 140 6.23 -4.60 9.01
N GLY A 141 7.40 -4.99 8.49
CA GLY A 141 7.53 -5.63 7.18
C GLY A 141 7.07 -7.09 7.14
N TRP A 142 7.02 -7.80 8.27
CA TRP A 142 6.63 -9.21 8.30
C TRP A 142 5.15 -9.47 7.96
N PRO A 143 4.18 -8.73 8.54
CA PRO A 143 2.78 -8.92 8.19
C PRO A 143 2.47 -8.75 6.68
N PRO A 144 2.92 -7.70 5.96
CA PRO A 144 2.65 -7.57 4.52
C PRO A 144 3.40 -8.61 3.69
N VAL A 145 4.60 -9.06 4.11
CA VAL A 145 5.32 -10.17 3.46
C VAL A 145 4.48 -11.45 3.48
N LEU A 146 3.78 -11.76 4.56
CA LEU A 146 2.87 -12.92 4.59
C LEU A 146 1.56 -12.64 3.86
N ALA A 147 0.98 -11.46 4.07
CA ALA A 147 -0.32 -11.09 3.53
C ALA A 147 -0.33 -11.06 1.99
N VAL A 148 0.74 -10.58 1.34
CA VAL A 148 0.79 -10.48 -0.12
C VAL A 148 0.64 -11.84 -0.81
N HIS A 149 1.20 -12.90 -0.21
CA HIS A 149 1.08 -14.26 -0.74
C HIS A 149 -0.34 -14.81 -0.55
N ILE A 150 -0.97 -14.52 0.59
CA ILE A 150 -2.38 -14.88 0.84
C ILE A 150 -3.28 -14.16 -0.15
N LEU A 151 -3.07 -12.86 -0.33
CA LEU A 151 -3.83 -12.00 -1.24
C LEU A 151 -3.83 -12.58 -2.66
N PHE A 152 -2.65 -12.74 -3.24
CA PHE A 152 -2.53 -13.23 -4.63
C PHE A 152 -2.88 -14.71 -4.76
N GLY A 153 -2.59 -15.54 -3.75
CA GLY A 153 -2.99 -16.94 -3.74
C GLY A 153 -4.51 -17.12 -3.77
N VAL A 154 -5.24 -16.36 -2.94
CA VAL A 154 -6.71 -16.39 -2.91
C VAL A 154 -7.30 -15.78 -4.17
N ALA A 155 -6.76 -14.65 -4.65
CA ALA A 155 -7.21 -14.04 -5.90
C ALA A 155 -7.06 -15.00 -7.10
N ALA A 156 -5.89 -15.63 -7.24
CA ALA A 156 -5.62 -16.60 -8.30
C ALA A 156 -6.56 -17.82 -8.22
N LEU A 157 -6.77 -18.35 -7.01
CA LEU A 157 -7.73 -19.44 -6.78
C LEU A 157 -9.15 -19.05 -7.17
N GLY A 158 -9.58 -17.83 -6.82
CA GLY A 158 -10.90 -17.30 -7.15
C GLY A 158 -11.12 -17.14 -8.66
N LEU A 159 -10.13 -16.58 -9.36
CA LEU A 159 -10.13 -16.43 -10.82
C LEU A 159 -10.14 -17.81 -11.52
N TYR A 160 -9.30 -18.73 -11.07
CA TYR A 160 -9.24 -20.08 -11.62
C TYR A 160 -10.59 -20.80 -11.52
N ARG A 161 -11.24 -20.73 -10.36
CA ARG A 161 -12.58 -21.31 -10.14
C ARG A 161 -13.66 -20.62 -10.96
N TYR A 162 -13.55 -19.31 -11.18
CA TYR A 162 -14.47 -18.57 -12.04
C TYR A 162 -14.36 -19.06 -13.49
N LEU A 163 -13.14 -19.15 -14.03
CA LEU A 163 -12.88 -19.62 -15.40
C LEU A 163 -13.38 -21.05 -15.64
N GLN A 164 -13.17 -21.96 -14.69
CA GLN A 164 -13.69 -23.33 -14.80
C GLN A 164 -15.22 -23.40 -14.90
N SER A 165 -15.93 -22.43 -14.31
CA SER A 165 -17.39 -22.38 -14.38
C SER A 165 -17.92 -21.56 -15.55
N ALA A 166 -17.15 -20.59 -16.06
CA ALA A 166 -17.53 -19.76 -17.19
C ALA A 166 -17.29 -20.44 -18.55
N GLY A 167 -16.37 -21.42 -18.60
CA GLY A 167 -16.10 -22.24 -19.79
C GLY A 167 -17.00 -23.48 -19.94
N ARG A 168 -18.09 -23.57 -19.18
CA ARG A 168 -19.16 -24.57 -19.32
C ARG A 168 -20.46 -23.85 -19.66
#